data_AF-A0A0V0J254-F1
#
_entry.id   AF-A0A0V0J254-F1
#
_cell.length_a   1.000
_cell.length_b   1.000
_cell.length_c   1.000
_cell.angle_alpha   90.00
_cell.angle_beta   90.00
_cell.angle_gamma   90.00
#
_symmetry.space_group_name_H-M   'P 1'
#
loop_
_entity.id
_entity.type
_entity.pdbx_description
1 polymer ?
#
loop_
_entity_poly.entity_id
_entity_poly.type
_entity_poly.pdbx_seq_one_letter_code
_entity_poly.pdbx_strand_id
1 'polypeptide(L)'
;INLHRRIQGIGFKRRAPRAINEVRKFARKMMGTEDVRINVRLNEFLWSKGVRNVPYRVRVKLSRKRNEDEDSPHKFYTLVSYVPCADFKGKQNINVEPEK
;
A
#
# COMPACT_ATOMS: atom_id res chain seq x y z
N ILE A 1 0.30 -7.81 1.61
CA ILE A 1 0.48 -7.78 0.14
C ILE A 1 1.73 -8.57 -0.23
N ASN A 2 1.63 -9.51 -1.18
CA ASN A 2 2.78 -10.20 -1.76
C ASN A 2 3.32 -9.38 -2.94
N LEU A 3 4.44 -8.69 -2.73
CA LEU A 3 5.09 -7.85 -3.74
C LEU A 3 6.00 -8.69 -4.64
N HIS A 4 6.60 -9.76 -4.14
CA HIS A 4 7.49 -10.63 -4.92
C HIS A 4 6.83 -11.12 -6.21
N ARG A 5 5.61 -11.66 -6.12
CA ARG A 5 4.84 -12.11 -7.29
C ARG A 5 4.42 -10.97 -8.22
N ARG A 6 4.26 -9.75 -7.69
CA ARG A 6 3.82 -8.57 -8.45
C ARG A 6 4.95 -7.84 -9.18
N ILE A 7 6.20 -8.05 -8.75
CA ILE A 7 7.40 -7.42 -9.33
C ILE A 7 8.29 -8.44 -10.07
N GLN A 8 7.79 -9.67 -10.26
CA GLN A 8 8.48 -10.71 -11.01
C GLN A 8 8.62 -10.31 -12.48
N GLY A 9 9.80 -10.54 -13.08
CA GLY A 9 10.09 -10.19 -14.48
C GLY A 9 10.37 -8.69 -14.74
N ILE A 10 10.37 -7.84 -13.72
CA ILE A 10 10.58 -6.40 -13.89
C ILE A 10 12.07 -6.06 -13.77
N GLY A 11 12.55 -5.22 -14.69
CA GLY A 11 13.90 -4.66 -14.66
C GLY A 11 14.22 -3.94 -13.35
N PHE A 12 15.46 -4.09 -12.87
CA PHE A 12 15.82 -3.72 -11.49
C PHE A 12 15.56 -2.26 -11.14
N LYS A 13 15.82 -1.31 -12.06
CA LYS A 13 15.60 0.12 -11.84
C LYS A 13 14.11 0.51 -11.69
N ARG A 14 13.18 -0.37 -12.08
CA ARG A 14 11.73 -0.10 -12.05
C ARG A 14 10.99 -0.85 -10.94
N ARG A 15 11.69 -1.66 -10.13
CA ARG A 15 11.05 -2.53 -9.12
C ARG A 15 10.38 -1.75 -7.99
N ALA A 16 11.10 -0.85 -7.31
CA ALA A 16 10.49 -0.04 -6.23
C ALA A 16 9.36 0.89 -6.73
N PRO A 17 9.53 1.66 -7.84
CA PRO A 17 8.42 2.42 -8.42
C PRO A 17 7.22 1.55 -8.78
N ARG A 18 7.45 0.34 -9.34
CA ARG A 18 6.35 -0.57 -9.63
C ARG A 18 5.68 -1.07 -8.36
N ALA A 19 6.43 -1.42 -7.32
CA ALA A 19 5.87 -1.90 -6.07
C ALA A 19 4.88 -0.89 -5.47
N ILE A 20 5.23 0.41 -5.52
CA ILE A 20 4.34 1.50 -5.11
C ILE A 20 3.05 1.51 -5.93
N ASN A 21 3.16 1.45 -7.26
CA ASN A 21 1.98 1.39 -8.15
C ASN A 21 1.13 0.14 -7.91
N GLU A 22 1.74 -0.99 -7.60
CA GLU A 22 1.05 -2.23 -7.27
C GLU A 22 0.33 -2.16 -5.92
N VAL A 23 0.88 -1.44 -4.93
CA VAL A 23 0.19 -1.12 -3.68
C VAL A 23 -1.01 -0.21 -3.95
N ARG A 24 -0.86 0.82 -4.79
CA ARG A 24 -1.99 1.68 -5.20
C ARG A 24 -3.09 0.88 -5.89
N LYS A 25 -2.72 0.03 -6.85
CA LYS A 25 -3.65 -0.86 -7.57
C LYS A 25 -4.36 -1.82 -6.62
N PHE A 26 -3.65 -2.36 -5.63
CA PHE A 26 -4.25 -3.23 -4.61
C PHE A 26 -5.27 -2.47 -3.75
N ALA A 27 -4.92 -1.28 -3.25
CA ALA A 27 -5.82 -0.45 -2.45
C ALA A 27 -7.08 -0.04 -3.23
N ARG A 28 -6.91 0.40 -4.50
CA ARG A 28 -8.03 0.71 -5.39
C ARG A 28 -8.97 -0.47 -5.58
N LYS A 29 -8.44 -1.67 -5.82
CA LYS A 29 -9.24 -2.89 -5.99
C LYS A 29 -10.00 -3.27 -4.72
N MET A 30 -9.39 -3.13 -3.55
CA MET A 30 -9.99 -3.57 -2.28
C MET A 30 -11.00 -2.56 -1.71
N MET A 31 -10.75 -1.26 -1.86
CA MET A 31 -11.55 -0.21 -1.22
C MET A 31 -12.51 0.51 -2.19
N GLY A 32 -12.35 0.30 -3.50
CA GLY A 32 -13.19 0.92 -4.53
C GLY A 32 -13.00 2.43 -4.68
N THR A 33 -11.87 2.99 -4.24
CA THR A 33 -11.57 4.42 -4.35
C THR A 33 -10.50 4.67 -5.40
N GLU A 34 -10.69 5.71 -6.22
CA GLU A 34 -9.72 6.10 -7.24
C GLU A 34 -8.52 6.85 -6.64
N ASP A 35 -8.79 7.78 -5.71
CA ASP A 35 -7.79 8.46 -4.88
C ASP A 35 -7.23 7.50 -3.81
N VAL A 36 -5.92 7.25 -3.90
CA VAL A 36 -5.15 6.42 -2.99
C VAL A 36 -3.91 7.16 -2.55
N ARG A 37 -3.86 7.49 -1.25
CA ARG A 37 -2.76 8.22 -0.61
C ARG A 37 -1.88 7.24 0.14
N ILE A 38 -0.59 7.21 -0.19
CA ILE A 38 0.40 6.35 0.46
C ILE A 38 1.06 7.15 1.58
N ASN A 39 1.03 6.62 2.80
CA ASN A 39 1.73 7.23 3.92
C ASN A 39 3.25 7.22 3.69
N VAL A 40 3.94 8.28 4.12
CA VAL A 40 5.39 8.44 4.01
C VAL A 40 6.14 7.23 4.58
N ARG A 41 5.74 6.72 5.76
CA ARG A 41 6.39 5.54 6.37
C ARG A 41 6.31 4.28 5.51
N LEU A 42 5.21 4.12 4.75
CA LEU A 42 5.08 3.01 3.82
C LEU A 42 5.98 3.19 2.61
N ASN A 43 6.13 4.41 2.11
CA ASN A 43 7.06 4.73 1.04
C ASN A 43 8.51 4.45 1.47
N GLU A 44 8.93 4.96 2.62
CA GLU A 44 10.25 4.69 3.21
C GLU A 44 10.52 3.20 3.36
N PHE A 45 9.56 2.43 3.89
CA PHE A 45 9.71 0.98 4.01
C PHE A 45 9.90 0.27 2.66
N LEU A 46 9.16 0.68 1.63
CA LEU A 46 9.29 0.12 0.28
C LEU A 46 10.65 0.44 -0.37
N TRP A 47 11.22 1.60 -0.05
CA TRP A 47 12.53 2.05 -0.53
C TRP A 47 13.70 1.68 0.38
N SER A 48 13.46 1.13 1.58
CA SER A 48 14.49 0.84 2.60
C SER A 48 15.66 -0.03 2.13
N LYS A 49 15.41 -0.91 1.15
CA LYS A 49 16.41 -1.81 0.55
C LYS A 49 16.89 -1.35 -0.83
N GLY A 50 16.61 -0.10 -1.18
CA GLY A 50 16.90 0.49 -2.49
C GLY A 50 15.96 0.01 -3.59
N VAL A 51 16.28 0.41 -4.83
CA VAL A 51 15.40 0.20 -6.00
C VAL A 51 15.23 -1.26 -6.40
N ARG A 52 16.27 -2.09 -6.22
CA ARG A 52 16.33 -3.48 -6.72
C ARG A 52 15.68 -4.50 -5.78
N ASN A 53 15.86 -4.31 -4.46
CA ASN A 53 15.61 -5.32 -3.44
C ASN A 53 14.37 -4.99 -2.58
N VAL A 54 13.28 -4.61 -3.23
CA VAL A 54 12.00 -4.31 -2.57
C VAL A 54 11.58 -5.46 -1.62
N PRO A 55 11.06 -5.17 -0.42
CA PRO A 55 10.51 -6.19 0.47
C PRO A 55 9.51 -7.12 -0.23
N TYR A 56 9.67 -8.43 -0.07
CA TYR A 56 8.81 -9.41 -0.74
C TYR A 56 7.36 -9.39 -0.26
N ARG A 57 7.15 -9.06 1.01
CA ARG A 57 5.83 -8.91 1.62
C ARG A 57 5.78 -7.63 2.42
N VAL A 58 4.62 -6.98 2.39
CA VAL A 58 4.33 -5.80 3.22
C VAL A 58 2.96 -5.95 3.85
N ARG A 59 2.87 -5.62 5.15
CA ARG A 59 1.60 -5.53 5.87
C ARG A 59 1.18 -4.07 5.86
N VAL A 60 -0.05 -3.83 5.43
CA VAL A 60 -0.60 -2.47 5.30
C VAL A 60 -1.95 -2.41 5.99
N LYS A 61 -2.25 -1.26 6.59
CA LYS A 61 -3.59 -0.88 7.05
C LYS A 61 -4.20 0.01 5.97
N LEU A 62 -5.39 -0.35 5.50
CA LEU A 62 -6.17 0.43 4.55
C LEU A 62 -7.26 1.15 5.32
N SER A 63 -7.33 2.47 5.19
CA SER A 63 -8.36 3.28 5.83
C SER A 63 -9.06 4.13 4.77
N ARG A 64 -10.33 3.83 4.49
CA ARG A 64 -11.17 4.66 3.62
C ARG A 64 -11.75 5.80 4.46
N LYS A 65 -11.48 7.03 4.06
CA LYS A 65 -11.95 8.24 4.73
C LYS A 65 -12.75 9.10 3.76
N ARG A 66 -13.65 9.94 4.28
CA ARG A 66 -14.34 10.96 3.48
C ARG A 66 -13.34 12.09 3.19
N ASN A 67 -13.37 12.62 1.97
CA ASN A 67 -12.58 13.80 1.65
C ASN A 67 -13.27 15.05 2.19
N GLU A 68 -12.49 15.95 2.77
CA GLU A 68 -12.95 17.25 3.31
C GLU A 68 -12.74 18.38 2.30
N ASP A 69 -11.92 18.13 1.28
CA ASP A 69 -11.64 19.06 0.19
C ASP A 69 -12.80 19.09 -0.81
N GLU A 70 -13.48 20.24 -0.92
CA GLU A 70 -14.62 20.45 -1.81
C GLU A 70 -14.22 20.45 -3.30
N ASP A 71 -12.96 20.75 -3.63
CA ASP A 71 -12.46 20.81 -5.01
C ASP A 71 -12.10 19.42 -5.58
N SER A 72 -12.09 18.39 -4.75
CA SER A 72 -11.76 17.03 -5.18
C SER A 72 -12.95 16.34 -5.86
N PRO A 73 -12.78 15.77 -7.06
CA PRO A 73 -13.86 15.03 -7.75
C PRO A 73 -14.28 13.74 -7.02
N HIS A 74 -13.48 13.27 -6.05
CA HIS A 74 -13.74 12.05 -5.32
C HIS A 74 -14.19 12.32 -3.88
N LYS A 75 -15.37 11.80 -3.51
CA LYS A 75 -15.95 11.87 -2.16
C LYS A 75 -15.15 11.10 -1.10
N PHE A 76 -14.42 10.07 -1.50
CA PHE A 76 -13.66 9.21 -0.59
C PHE A 76 -12.24 9.01 -1.10
N TYR A 77 -11.28 8.96 -0.16
CA TYR A 77 -9.91 8.56 -0.43
C TYR A 77 -9.52 7.38 0.46
N THR A 78 -8.55 6.58 0.00
CA THR A 78 -7.95 5.52 0.81
C THR A 78 -6.55 5.93 1.26
N LEU A 79 -6.35 6.00 2.57
CA LEU A 79 -5.03 6.13 3.17
C LEU A 79 -4.43 4.74 3.40
N VAL A 80 -3.25 4.51 2.84
CA VAL A 80 -2.49 3.26 3.01
C VAL A 80 -1.36 3.51 3.99
N SER A 81 -1.40 2.86 5.15
CA SER A 81 -0.39 2.99 6.20
C SER A 81 0.41 1.69 6.37
N TYR A 82 1.68 1.82 6.73
CA TYR A 82 2.55 0.68 7.04
C TYR A 82 2.23 0.12 8.43
N VAL A 83 2.18 -1.20 8.54
CA VAL A 83 2.07 -1.91 9.82
C VAL A 83 3.36 -2.69 10.04
N PRO A 84 4.19 -2.31 11.02
CA PRO A 84 5.36 -3.07 11.42
C PRO A 84 4.96 -4.50 11.78
N CYS A 85 5.65 -5.47 11.18
CA CYS A 85 5.26 -6.87 11.27
C CYS A 85 6.52 -7.73 11.10
N ALA A 86 6.95 -8.39 12.19
CA ALA A 86 8.14 -9.24 12.17
C ALA A 86 7.92 -10.49 11.31
N ASP A 87 6.81 -11.22 11.53
CA ASP A 87 6.47 -12.42 10.76
C ASP A 87 5.18 -12.24 9.93
N PHE A 88 5.16 -12.85 8.74
CA PHE A 88 4.04 -12.88 7.80
C PHE A 88 3.36 -14.25 7.69
N LYS A 89 3.88 -15.29 8.35
CA LYS A 89 3.29 -16.64 8.34
C LYS A 89 1.94 -16.64 9.07
N GLY A 90 0.94 -17.33 8.52
CA GLY A 90 -0.39 -17.48 9.12
C GLY A 90 -1.28 -16.22 9.18
N LYS A 91 -0.77 -15.03 8.85
CA LYS A 91 -1.54 -13.78 8.95
C LYS A 91 -2.49 -13.59 7.77
N GLN A 92 -3.80 -13.62 8.05
CA GLN A 92 -4.87 -13.32 7.10
C GLN A 92 -5.25 -11.83 7.11
N ASN A 93 -6.15 -11.41 6.22
CA ASN A 93 -6.71 -10.06 6.26
C ASN A 93 -7.74 -9.98 7.38
N ILE A 94 -7.70 -8.89 8.15
CA ILE A 94 -8.56 -8.67 9.31
C ILE A 94 -9.19 -7.29 9.15
N ASN A 95 -10.49 -7.20 9.42
CA ASN A 95 -11.19 -5.93 9.49
C ASN A 95 -10.84 -5.27 10.84
N VAL A 96 -10.37 -4.03 10.78
CA VAL A 96 -9.96 -3.27 11.96
C VAL A 96 -11.05 -2.24 12.25
N GLU A 97 -11.53 -2.20 13.48
CA GLU A 97 -12.49 -1.18 13.91
C GLU A 97 -11.82 0.21 13.93
N PRO A 98 -12.57 1.28 13.62
CA PRO A 98 -12.06 2.62 13.82
C PRO A 98 -11.80 2.86 15.30
N GLU A 99 -10.60 3.33 15.64
CA GLU A 99 -10.33 3.88 16.97
C GLU A 99 -11.30 5.06 17.18
N LYS A 100 -12.07 5.01 18.27
CA LYS A 100 -13.10 5.99 18.63
C LYS A 100 -12.52 7.37 18.89
#